data_AF-A0A3S1BCU4-F1
#
_entry.id   AF-A0A3S1BCU4-F1
#
_cell.length_a   1.000
_cell.length_b   1.000
_cell.length_c   1.000
_cell.angle_alpha   90.00
_cell.angle_beta   90.00
_cell.angle_gamma   90.00
#
_symmetry.space_group_name_H-M   'P 1'
#
loop_
_entity.id
_entity.type
_entity.pdbx_description
1 polymer ?
#
loop_
_entity_poly.entity_id
_entity_poly.type
_entity_poly.pdbx_seq_one_letter_code
_entity_poly.pdbx_strand_id
1 'polypeptide(L)' 'MPLKPLPFREVKRKLEAAGFEEVSQKGSHVKFAKIIDEGIRTAIVPNKREISIGTLGSILRQAGISIEEFEIL' A
#
# COMPACT_ATOMS: atom_id res chain seq x y z
N MET A 1 3.88 -6.85 15.95
CA MET A 1 5.10 -7.48 15.38
C MET A 1 5.79 -6.45 14.50
N PRO A 2 7.13 -6.45 14.35
CA PRO A 2 7.77 -5.52 13.43
C PRO A 2 7.38 -5.87 11.98
N LEU A 3 7.10 -4.84 11.18
CA LEU A 3 6.95 -4.96 9.73
C LEU A 3 8.20 -5.65 9.16
N LYS A 4 8.00 -6.55 8.19
CA LYS A 4 9.08 -7.17 7.40
C LYS A 4 9.08 -6.60 5.99
N PRO A 5 10.21 -6.60 5.28
CA PRO A 5 10.21 -6.27 3.86
C PRO A 5 9.27 -7.20 3.09
N LEU A 6 8.53 -6.64 2.13
CA LEU A 6 7.54 -7.39 1.35
C LEU A 6 7.72 -7.15 -0.15
N PRO A 7 7.44 -8.15 -1.01
CA PRO A 7 7.40 -7.94 -2.45
C PRO A 7 6.20 -7.07 -2.84
N PHE A 8 6.33 -6.34 -3.95
CA PHE A 8 5.24 -5.52 -4.51
C PHE A 8 3.90 -6.28 -4.59
N ARG A 9 3.93 -7.54 -5.04
CA ARG A 9 2.73 -8.37 -5.20
C ARG A 9 1.96 -8.55 -3.89
N GLU A 10 2.67 -8.69 -2.78
CA GLU A 10 2.04 -8.87 -1.46
C GLU A 10 1.44 -7.56 -0.94
N VAL A 11 2.15 -6.44 -1.13
CA VAL A 11 1.63 -5.11 -0.78
C VAL A 11 0.40 -4.77 -1.62
N LYS A 12 0.44 -5.05 -2.92
CA LYS A 12 -0.69 -4.90 -3.84
C LYS A 12 -1.90 -5.69 -3.34
N ARG A 13 -1.74 -6.98 -3.09
CA ARG A 13 -2.80 -7.88 -2.61
C ARG A 13 -3.47 -7.35 -1.33
N LYS A 14 -2.67 -6.92 -0.35
CA LYS A 14 -3.18 -6.37 0.92
C LYS A 14 -3.88 -5.02 0.73
N LEU A 15 -3.38 -4.14 -0.13
CA LEU A 15 -4.06 -2.88 -0.46
C LEU A 15 -5.40 -3.13 -1.17
N GLU A 16 -5.45 -4.06 -2.11
CA GLU A 16 -6.69 -4.47 -2.78
C GLU A 16 -7.69 -5.06 -1.77
N ALA A 17 -7.23 -5.89 -0.83
CA ALA A 17 -8.06 -6.39 0.27
C ALA A 17 -8.59 -5.28 1.20
N ALA A 18 -7.83 -4.19 1.37
CA ALA A 18 -8.27 -2.98 2.07
C ALA A 18 -9.23 -2.10 1.25
N GLY A 19 -9.58 -2.49 0.02
CA GLY A 19 -10.47 -1.76 -0.88
C GLY A 19 -9.79 -0.64 -1.68
N PHE A 20 -8.46 -0.68 -1.84
CA PHE A 20 -7.78 0.17 -2.79
C PHE A 20 -7.77 -0.43 -4.19
N GLU A 21 -7.89 0.42 -5.20
CA GLU A 21 -7.77 0.03 -6.60
C GLU A 21 -6.51 0.63 -7.22
N GLU A 22 -5.87 -0.12 -8.10
CA GLU A 22 -4.77 0.37 -8.93
C GLU A 22 -5.32 1.32 -10.01
N VAL A 23 -4.95 2.61 -9.95
CA VAL A 23 -5.53 3.64 -10.83
C VAL A 23 -4.60 4.12 -11.94
N SER A 24 -3.28 4.10 -11.71
CA SER A 24 -2.30 4.47 -12.72
C SER A 24 -0.88 4.06 -12.33
N GLN A 25 0.02 4.02 -13.30
CA GLN A 25 1.43 3.72 -13.09
C GLN A 25 2.32 4.73 -13.84
N LYS A 26 3.39 5.18 -13.18
CA LYS A 26 4.46 5.97 -13.80
C LYS A 26 5.82 5.34 -13.51
N GLY A 27 6.45 4.77 -14.53
CA GLY A 27 7.66 3.97 -14.34
C GLY A 27 7.38 2.79 -13.41
N SER A 28 8.19 2.60 -12.38
CA SER A 28 7.95 1.56 -11.38
C SER A 28 6.97 1.96 -10.27
N HIS A 29 6.45 3.19 -10.24
CA HIS A 29 5.56 3.62 -9.15
C HIS A 29 4.10 3.45 -9.55
N VAL A 30 3.39 2.63 -8.78
CA VAL A 30 1.97 2.31 -8.98
C VAL A 30 1.15 3.11 -7.98
N LYS A 31 0.13 3.81 -8.47
CA LYS A 31 -0.82 4.58 -7.67
C LYS A 31 -2.02 3.71 -7.34
N PHE A 32 -2.29 3.58 -6.05
CA PHE A 32 -3.49 2.99 -5.49
C PHE A 32 -4.41 4.09 -4.96
N ALA A 33 -5.72 3.95 -5.15
CA ALA A 33 -6.71 4.88 -4.61
C ALA A 33 -7.92 4.18 -4.00
N LYS A 34 -8.49 4.77 -2.95
CA LYS A 34 -9.72 4.32 -2.30
C LYS A 34 -10.62 5.52 -2.03
N ILE A 35 -11.89 5.42 -2.42
CA ILE A 35 -12.90 6.43 -2.07
C ILE A 35 -13.34 6.17 -0.61
N ILE A 36 -13.37 7.24 0.18
CA ILE A 36 -13.84 7.27 1.57
C ILE A 36 -14.78 8.47 1.74
N ASP A 37 -15.51 8.52 2.86
CA ASP A 37 -16.47 9.62 3.13
C ASP A 37 -15.80 11.01 3.10
N GLU A 38 -14.53 11.08 3.50
CA GLU A 38 -13.73 12.33 3.55
C GLU A 38 -13.07 12.69 2.20
N GLY A 39 -13.22 11.87 1.16
CA GLY A 39 -12.64 12.09 -0.17
C GLY A 39 -11.91 10.88 -0.73
N ILE A 40 -10.72 11.09 -1.33
CA ILE A 40 -9.93 10.02 -1.95
C ILE A 40 -8.63 9.84 -1.17
N ARG A 41 -8.39 8.64 -0.64
CA ARG A 41 -7.06 8.25 -0.17
C ARG A 41 -6.23 7.69 -1.31
N THR A 42 -4.95 8.02 -1.32
CA THR A 42 -4.02 7.51 -2.33
C THR A 42 -2.75 7.02 -1.69
N ALA A 43 -2.17 5.94 -2.23
CA ALA A 43 -0.89 5.40 -1.82
C ALA A 43 -0.03 5.10 -3.05
N ILE A 44 1.25 5.46 -2.99
CA ILE A 44 2.20 5.20 -4.07
C ILE A 44 3.12 4.05 -3.68
N VAL A 45 3.07 2.96 -4.46
CA VAL A 45 3.80 1.74 -4.18
C VAL A 45 4.85 1.51 -5.28
N PRO A 46 6.15 1.38 -4.95
CA PRO A 46 7.17 1.01 -5.92
C PRO A 46 7.06 -0.48 -6.27
N ASN A 47 6.85 -0.78 -7.54
CA ASN A 47 6.86 -2.11 -8.13
C ASN A 47 8.30 -2.63 -8.25
N LYS A 48 8.77 -3.27 -7.17
CA LYS A 48 10.06 -3.94 -7.07
C LYS A 48 9.94 -5.24 -6.28
N ARG A 49 10.99 -6.07 -6.35
CA ARG A 49 11.05 -7.38 -5.68
C ARG A 49 10.93 -7.30 -4.17
N GLU A 50 11.40 -6.21 -3.56
CA GLU A 50 11.39 -6.02 -2.12
C GLU A 50 11.21 -4.54 -1.76
N ILE A 51 10.17 -4.26 -0.96
CA ILE A 51 9.84 -2.95 -0.42
C ILE A 51 10.32 -2.94 1.03
N SER A 52 11.20 -1.99 1.34
CA SER A 52 11.80 -1.88 2.68
C SER A 52 10.75 -1.45 3.71
N ILE A 53 11.02 -1.76 4.98
CA ILE A 53 10.12 -1.46 6.10
C ILE A 53 9.76 0.03 6.16
N GLY A 54 10.74 0.92 5.96
CA GLY A 54 10.49 2.37 5.95
C GLY A 54 9.56 2.80 4.80
N THR A 55 9.69 2.18 3.63
CA THR A 55 8.78 2.43 2.50
C THR A 55 7.38 1.88 2.78
N LEU A 56 7.27 0.68 3.37
CA LEU A 56 5.99 0.14 3.82
C LEU A 56 5.30 1.08 4.80
N GLY A 57 6.01 1.56 5.83
CA GLY A 57 5.47 2.54 6.78
C GLY A 57 4.97 3.82 6.09
N SER A 58 5.65 4.29 5.04
CA SER A 58 5.17 5.43 4.26
C SER A 58 3.91 5.12 3.45
N ILE A 59 3.83 3.93 2.85
CA ILE A 59 2.65 3.45 2.11
C ILE A 59 1.46 3.35 3.06
N LEU A 60 1.63 2.73 4.22
CA LEU A 60 0.56 2.57 5.22
C LEU A 60 0.07 3.92 5.74
N ARG A 61 0.97 4.86 6.01
CA ARG A 61 0.60 6.23 6.41
C ARG A 61 -0.23 6.93 5.32
N GLN A 62 0.16 6.81 4.05
CA GLN A 62 -0.61 7.35 2.92
C GLN A 62 -1.98 6.68 2.79
N ALA A 63 -2.02 5.36 2.91
CA ALA A 63 -3.24 4.55 2.84
C ALA A 63 -4.16 4.74 4.06
N GLY A 64 -3.64 5.21 5.21
CA GLY A 64 -4.40 5.29 6.46
C GLY A 64 -4.66 3.95 7.11
N ILE A 65 -3.83 2.95 6.84
CA ILE A 65 -3.96 1.60 7.36
C ILE A 65 -2.97 1.46 8.53
N SER A 66 -3.40 0.92 9.67
CA SER A 66 -2.50 0.63 10.78
C SER A 66 -1.61 -0.57 10.46
N ILE A 67 -0.52 -0.76 11.20
CA ILE A 67 0.32 -1.96 11.01
C ILE A 67 -0.49 -3.22 11.34
N GLU A 68 -1.32 -3.15 12.39
CA GLU A 68 -2.17 -4.24 12.85
C GLU A 68 -3.21 -4.63 11.79
N GLU A 69 -3.88 -3.64 11.20
CA GLU A 69 -4.82 -3.85 10.09
C GLU A 69 -4.11 -4.42 8.87
N PHE A 70 -2.91 -3.93 8.56
CA PHE A 70 -2.14 -4.44 7.43
C PHE A 70 -1.70 -5.89 7.59
N GLU A 71 -1.38 -6.35 8.80
CA GLU A 71 -0.95 -7.72 9.05
C GLU A 71 -2.09 -8.75 8.92
N ILE A 72 -3.34 -8.34 9.21
CA ILE A 72 -4.52 -9.24 9.13
C ILE A 72 -5.12 -9.39 7.71
N LEU A 73 -4.72 -8.54 6.76
CA LEU A 73 -5.11 -8.60 5.34
C LEU A 73 -4.34 -9.68 4.57
#